data_AF-A0A284R641-F1
#
_entry.id   AF-A0A284R641-F1
#
_cell.length_a   1.000
_cell.length_b   1.000
_cell.length_c   1.000
_cell.angle_alpha   90.00
_cell.angle_beta   90.00
_cell.angle_gamma   90.00
#
_symmetry.space_group_name_H-M   'P 1'
#
loop_
_entity.id
_entity.type
_entity.pdbx_description
1 polymer ?
#
loop_
_entity_poly.entity_id
_entity_poly.type
_entity_poly.pdbx_seq_one_letter_code
_entity_poly.pdbx_strand_id
1 'polypeptide(L)'
;MGDCLTYFETFASYFQFRSHMMPFAASHFEGHAKSWWVHKRSEYWSTDDDDDEAPRFRYPGWEEFVHLLNEQFRDPAVKEMHEKKMYELRMSKEPATHFFYKLEKEASLAGWRGDEGK
;
A
#
# COMPACT_ATOMS: atom_id res chain seq x y z
N MET A 1 11.25 0.57 8.07
CA MET A 1 9.95 1.28 8.00
C MET A 1 8.93 0.41 8.71
N GLY A 2 8.30 0.93 9.77
CA GLY A 2 7.14 0.24 10.37
C GLY A 2 6.04 0.15 9.32
N ASP A 3 5.28 -0.95 9.35
CA ASP A 3 4.20 -1.20 8.40
C ASP A 3 3.21 -0.05 8.46
N CYS A 4 3.27 0.86 7.48
CA CYS A 4 2.45 2.07 7.44
C CYS A 4 0.96 1.69 7.51
N LEU A 5 0.61 0.50 7.01
CA LEU A 5 -0.69 -0.12 7.15
C LEU A 5 -1.13 -0.24 8.62
N THR A 6 -0.30 -0.80 9.49
CA THR A 6 -0.64 -0.97 10.92
C THR A 6 -0.83 0.37 11.64
N TYR A 7 -0.06 1.39 11.25
CA TYR A 7 -0.24 2.74 11.77
C TYR A 7 -1.64 3.25 11.38
N PHE A 8 -1.98 3.23 10.10
CA PHE A 8 -3.28 3.73 9.63
C PHE A 8 -4.47 2.87 10.07
N GLU A 9 -4.32 1.56 10.25
CA GLU A 9 -5.33 0.67 10.85
C GLU A 9 -5.67 1.08 12.29
N THR A 10 -4.66 1.44 13.08
CA THR A 10 -4.88 1.92 14.46
C THR A 10 -5.67 3.21 14.49
N PHE A 11 -5.45 4.09 13.50
CA PHE A 11 -6.17 5.36 13.38
C PHE A 11 -7.50 5.25 12.64
N ALA A 12 -7.78 4.13 11.96
CA ALA A 12 -9.00 3.93 11.17
C ALA A 12 -10.27 4.13 12.00
N SER A 13 -10.26 3.74 13.28
CA SER A 13 -11.38 3.88 14.22
C SER A 13 -11.72 5.34 14.56
N TYR A 14 -10.79 6.28 14.36
CA TYR A 14 -11.00 7.70 14.60
C TYR A 14 -11.60 8.43 13.39
N PHE A 15 -11.68 7.77 12.23
CA PHE A 15 -12.29 8.35 11.03
C PHE A 15 -13.73 7.86 10.87
N GLN A 16 -14.67 8.79 10.83
CA GLN A 16 -16.08 8.48 10.54
C GLN A 16 -16.29 7.89 9.14
N PHE A 17 -15.38 8.21 8.20
CA PHE A 17 -15.41 7.70 6.83
C PHE A 17 -14.01 7.29 6.39
N ARG A 18 -13.86 6.13 5.72
CA ARG A 18 -12.58 5.70 5.14
C ARG A 18 -11.99 6.72 4.16
N SER A 19 -12.83 7.55 3.54
CA SER A 19 -12.42 8.65 2.67
C SER A 19 -11.56 9.70 3.38
N HIS A 20 -11.61 9.81 4.71
CA HIS A 20 -10.80 10.76 5.49
C HIS A 20 -9.39 10.24 5.80
N MET A 21 -9.15 8.93 5.68
CA MET A 21 -7.82 8.35 5.91
C MET A 21 -6.81 8.83 4.88
N MET A 22 -7.25 9.02 3.63
CA MET A 22 -6.36 9.38 2.53
C MET A 22 -5.83 10.82 2.65
N PRO A 23 -6.65 11.88 2.92
CA PRO A 23 -6.13 13.22 3.18
C PRO A 23 -5.21 13.27 4.42
N PHE A 24 -5.49 12.47 5.44
CA PHE A 24 -4.65 12.36 6.63
C PHE A 24 -3.30 11.70 6.32
N ALA A 25 -3.27 10.59 5.58
CA ALA A 25 -2.01 9.97 5.16
C ALA A 25 -1.19 10.94 4.27
N ALA A 26 -1.86 11.61 3.33
CA ALA A 26 -1.24 12.58 2.45
C ALA A 26 -0.69 13.83 3.17
N SER A 27 -1.23 14.20 4.33
CA SER A 27 -0.70 15.35 5.09
C SER A 27 0.69 15.08 5.67
N HIS A 28 1.08 13.81 5.79
CA HIS A 28 2.41 13.39 6.23
C HIS A 28 3.42 13.30 5.08
N PHE A 29 3.01 13.58 3.83
CA PHE A 29 3.94 13.59 2.71
C PHE A 29 4.83 14.83 2.76
N GLU A 30 6.13 14.59 2.61
CA GLU A 30 7.16 15.61 2.58
C GLU A 30 8.06 15.44 1.35
N GLY A 31 8.76 16.51 0.98
CA GLY A 31 9.71 16.49 -0.15
C GLY A 31 9.12 15.97 -1.45
N HIS A 32 9.80 14.98 -2.06
CA HIS A 32 9.40 14.38 -3.33
C HIS A 32 8.01 13.74 -3.28
N ALA A 33 7.62 13.11 -2.16
CA ALA A 33 6.32 12.49 -2.01
C ALA A 33 5.17 13.52 -2.06
N LYS A 34 5.39 14.70 -1.45
CA LYS A 34 4.41 15.79 -1.49
C LYS A 34 4.23 16.33 -2.91
N SER A 35 5.32 16.57 -3.62
CA SER A 35 5.28 17.05 -5.01
C SER A 35 4.59 16.05 -5.94
N TRP A 36 4.96 14.76 -5.84
CA TRP A 36 4.30 13.70 -6.59
C TRP A 36 2.79 13.67 -6.32
N TRP A 37 2.39 13.73 -5.05
CA TRP A 37 0.99 13.64 -4.69
C TRP A 37 0.15 14.80 -5.22
N VAL A 38 0.69 16.03 -5.25
CA VAL A 38 0.01 17.18 -5.87
C VAL A 38 -0.29 16.93 -7.36
N HIS A 39 0.66 16.33 -8.09
CA HIS A 39 0.48 16.02 -9.50
C HIS A 39 -0.49 14.86 -9.69
N LYS A 40 -0.30 13.76 -8.95
CA LYS A 40 -1.14 12.57 -9.03
C LYS A 40 -2.59 12.86 -8.67
N ARG A 41 -2.80 13.71 -7.66
CA ARG A 41 -4.13 14.20 -7.27
C ARG A 41 -4.85 14.88 -8.43
N SER A 42 -4.14 15.65 -9.27
CA SER A 42 -4.76 16.35 -10.41
C SER A 42 -5.42 15.40 -11.42
N GLU A 43 -4.99 14.15 -11.51
CA GLU A 43 -5.57 13.14 -12.40
C GLU A 43 -6.98 12.70 -11.97
N TYR A 44 -7.31 12.90 -10.69
CA TYR A 44 -8.61 12.53 -10.10
C TYR A 44 -9.63 13.69 -10.14
N TRP A 45 -9.30 14.76 -10.87
CA TRP A 45 -10.22 15.84 -11.18
C TRP A 45 -11.11 15.43 -12.35
N SER A 46 -12.38 15.09 -12.07
CA SER A 46 -13.34 14.70 -13.12
C SER A 46 -13.88 15.95 -13.80
N THR A 47 -13.54 16.16 -15.06
CA THR A 47 -14.12 17.16 -15.97
C THR A 47 -14.78 16.44 -17.13
N ASP A 48 -15.63 15.47 -16.82
CA ASP A 48 -16.37 14.77 -17.86
C ASP A 48 -17.57 15.65 -18.24
N ASP A 49 -17.54 16.21 -19.45
CA ASP A 49 -18.60 17.12 -19.95
C ASP A 49 -19.93 16.38 -20.17
N ASP A 50 -19.90 15.03 -20.21
CA ASP A 50 -21.07 14.17 -20.35
C ASP A 50 -21.71 13.76 -18.99
N ASP A 51 -21.11 14.16 -17.86
CA ASP A 51 -21.63 13.89 -16.52
C ASP A 51 -22.44 15.11 -16.04
N ASP A 52 -23.73 14.92 -15.69
CA ASP A 52 -24.64 16.00 -15.23
C ASP A 52 -24.19 16.66 -13.89
N GLU A 53 -23.10 16.18 -13.30
CA GLU A 53 -22.54 16.69 -12.06
C GLU A 53 -21.34 17.60 -12.30
N ALA A 54 -21.32 18.74 -11.60
CA ALA A 54 -20.21 19.69 -11.68
C ALA A 54 -18.84 19.02 -11.45
N PRO A 55 -17.78 19.52 -12.11
CA PRO A 55 -16.43 18.99 -11.96
C PRO A 55 -16.05 18.87 -10.49
N ARG A 56 -15.71 17.66 -10.07
CA ARG A 56 -15.40 17.37 -8.67
C ARG A 56 -14.27 16.39 -8.52
N PHE A 57 -13.63 16.49 -7.37
CA PHE A 57 -12.57 15.61 -6.98
C PHE A 57 -13.14 14.22 -6.62
N ARG A 58 -12.69 13.16 -7.30
CA ARG A 58 -13.04 11.78 -6.97
C ARG A 58 -11.84 11.08 -6.35
N TYR A 59 -11.82 10.95 -5.03
CA TYR A 59 -10.72 10.27 -4.35
C TYR A 59 -10.65 8.78 -4.72
N PRO A 60 -9.45 8.23 -4.94
CA PRO A 60 -9.29 6.79 -5.03
C PRO A 60 -9.74 6.13 -3.72
N GLY A 61 -10.11 4.85 -3.80
CA GLY A 61 -10.36 4.05 -2.60
C GLY A 61 -9.10 3.97 -1.72
N TRP A 62 -9.26 3.64 -0.43
CA TRP A 62 -8.11 3.50 0.47
C TRP A 62 -7.11 2.43 -0.03
N GLU A 63 -7.61 1.29 -0.51
CA GLU A 63 -6.77 0.21 -1.05
C GLU A 63 -6.03 0.64 -2.32
N GLU A 64 -6.73 1.33 -3.23
CA GLU A 64 -6.14 1.90 -4.44
C GLU A 64 -5.06 2.94 -4.11
N PHE A 65 -5.30 3.81 -3.13
CA PHE A 65 -4.32 4.78 -2.65
C PHE A 65 -3.06 4.10 -2.09
N VAL A 66 -3.22 3.05 -1.27
CA VAL A 66 -2.09 2.28 -0.75
C VAL A 66 -1.34 1.55 -1.87
N HIS A 67 -2.05 1.01 -2.86
CA HIS A 67 -1.44 0.40 -4.03
C HIS A 67 -0.56 1.41 -4.79
N LEU A 68 -1.08 2.61 -5.07
CA LEU A 68 -0.34 3.69 -5.75
C LEU A 68 0.92 4.10 -4.99
N LEU A 69 0.85 4.19 -3.66
CA LEU A 69 2.02 4.50 -2.84
C LEU A 69 3.08 3.42 -2.90
N ASN A 70 2.66 2.16 -2.85
CA ASN A 70 3.58 1.03 -2.98
C ASN A 70 4.21 1.00 -4.37
N GLU A 71 3.45 1.21 -5.44
CA GLU A 71 3.99 1.23 -6.79
C GLU A 71 5.01 2.38 -6.98
N GLN A 72 4.72 3.56 -6.43
CA GLN A 72 5.57 4.73 -6.62
C GLN A 72 6.83 4.74 -5.74
N PHE A 73 6.73 4.29 -4.48
CA PHE A 73 7.78 4.50 -3.47
C PHE A 73 8.37 3.22 -2.89
N ARG A 74 7.87 2.03 -3.27
CA ARG A 74 8.50 0.79 -2.82
C ARG A 74 9.82 0.60 -3.54
N ASP A 75 10.87 0.37 -2.76
CA ASP A 75 12.17 0.03 -3.30
C ASP A 75 12.14 -1.39 -3.90
N PRO A 76 12.37 -1.56 -5.23
CA PRO A 76 12.40 -2.87 -5.86
C PRO A 76 13.49 -3.78 -5.27
N ALA A 77 14.60 -3.22 -4.75
CA ALA A 77 15.67 -4.00 -4.12
C ALA A 77 15.19 -4.69 -2.82
N VAL A 78 14.20 -4.10 -2.12
CA VAL A 78 13.61 -4.71 -0.93
C VAL A 78 12.81 -5.97 -1.32
N LYS A 79 12.04 -5.90 -2.41
CA LYS A 79 11.31 -7.06 -2.94
C LYS A 79 12.28 -8.17 -3.34
N GLU A 80 13.28 -7.85 -4.16
CA GLU A 80 14.28 -8.82 -4.62
C GLU A 80 15.06 -9.46 -3.46
N MET A 81 15.43 -8.67 -2.44
CA MET A 81 16.11 -9.20 -1.24
C MET A 81 15.23 -10.22 -0.51
N HIS A 82 13.94 -9.92 -0.31
CA HIS A 82 13.02 -10.82 0.38
C HIS A 82 12.68 -12.07 -0.46
N GLU A 83 12.55 -11.93 -1.77
CA GLU A 83 12.43 -13.08 -2.69
C GLU A 83 13.68 -13.98 -2.62
N LYS A 84 14.89 -13.40 -2.64
CA LYS A 84 16.14 -14.16 -2.46
C LYS A 84 16.16 -14.92 -1.14
N LYS A 85 15.74 -14.28 -0.03
CA LYS A 85 15.63 -14.94 1.28
C LYS A 85 14.63 -16.11 1.23
N MET A 86 13.51 -15.97 0.53
CA MET A 86 12.57 -17.07 0.33
C MET A 86 13.21 -18.26 -0.41
N TYR A 87 13.99 -18.01 -1.46
CA TYR A 87 14.70 -19.08 -2.18
C TYR A 87 15.79 -19.76 -1.33
N GLU A 88 16.45 -19.02 -0.45
CA GLU A 88 17.49 -19.55 0.44
C GLU A 88 16.92 -20.32 1.63
N LEU A 89 15.66 -20.10 2.00
CA LEU A 89 14.97 -20.86 3.04
C LEU A 89 14.87 -22.33 2.62
N ARG A 90 15.57 -23.20 3.36
CA ARG A 90 15.44 -24.65 3.23
C ARG A 90 14.67 -25.21 4.41
N MET A 91 13.93 -26.29 4.15
CA MET A 91 13.38 -27.12 5.21
C MET A 91 14.52 -27.66 6.07
N SER A 92 14.59 -27.19 7.32
CA SER A 92 15.56 -27.62 8.31
C SER A 92 14.97 -28.78 9.14
N LYS A 93 15.67 -29.18 10.20
CA LYS A 93 15.14 -30.16 11.18
C LYS A 93 14.00 -29.57 12.05
N GLU A 94 13.68 -28.29 11.88
CA GLU A 94 12.57 -27.64 12.58
C GLU A 94 11.21 -28.15 12.06
N PRO A 95 10.14 -28.03 12.87
CA PRO A 95 8.78 -28.35 12.43
C PRO A 95 8.39 -27.57 11.17
N ALA A 96 7.64 -28.22 10.27
CA ALA A 96 7.20 -27.60 9.02
C ALA A 96 6.40 -26.30 9.23
N THR A 97 5.65 -26.19 10.33
CA THR A 97 4.91 -24.97 10.70
C THR A 97 5.83 -23.77 10.88
N HIS A 98 7.03 -23.96 11.44
CA HIS A 98 8.00 -22.89 11.62
C HIS A 98 8.63 -22.44 10.30
N PHE A 99 8.84 -23.38 9.37
CA PHE A 99 9.27 -23.07 8.02
C PHE A 99 8.21 -22.24 7.27
N PHE A 100 6.94 -22.67 7.28
CA PHE A 100 5.87 -21.94 6.61
C PHE A 100 5.66 -20.55 7.21
N TYR A 101 5.77 -20.40 8.53
CA TYR A 101 5.74 -19.08 9.17
C TYR A 101 6.87 -18.16 8.68
N LYS A 102 8.10 -18.66 8.59
CA LYS A 102 9.24 -17.89 8.05
C LYS A 102 9.01 -17.51 6.59
N LEU A 103 8.49 -18.43 5.79
CA LEU A 103 8.20 -18.22 4.38
C LEU A 103 7.11 -17.16 4.18
N GLU A 104 6.01 -17.24 4.94
CA GLU A 104 4.91 -16.27 4.92
C GLU A 104 5.36 -14.87 5.32
N LYS A 105 6.23 -14.79 6.34
CA LYS A 105 6.83 -13.53 6.77
C LYS A 105 7.66 -12.89 5.66
N GLU A 106 8.56 -13.65 5.02
CA GLU A 106 9.39 -13.13 3.92
C GLU A 106 8.53 -12.78 2.68
N ALA A 107 7.50 -13.57 2.36
CA ALA A 107 6.55 -13.28 1.28
C ALA A 107 5.78 -11.97 1.52
N SER A 108 5.31 -11.74 2.75
CA SER A 108 4.64 -10.49 3.13
C SER A 108 5.56 -9.28 2.96
N LEU A 109 6.84 -9.42 3.32
CA LEU A 109 7.85 -8.37 3.16
C LEU A 109 8.24 -8.13 1.69
N ALA A 110 8.23 -9.18 0.86
CA ALA A 110 8.34 -9.07 -0.60
C ALA A 110 7.11 -8.40 -1.24
N GLY A 111 6.01 -8.25 -0.49
CA GLY A 111 4.78 -7.63 -0.99
C GLY A 111 3.80 -8.59 -1.59
N TRP A 112 4.07 -9.88 -1.44
CA TRP A 112 3.14 -10.94 -1.76
C TRP A 112 2.24 -11.10 -0.54
N ARG A 113 1.36 -10.10 -0.27
CA ARG A 113 0.15 -10.41 0.49
C ARG A 113 -0.74 -11.15 -0.48
N GLY A 114 -1.19 -12.34 -0.11
CA GLY A 114 -1.96 -13.20 -0.98
C GLY A 114 -3.07 -12.40 -1.66
N ASP A 115 -2.99 -12.29 -2.98
CA ASP A 115 -4.16 -12.06 -3.79
C ASP A 115 -5.12 -13.20 -3.41
N GLU A 116 -6.13 -12.89 -2.61
CA GLU A 116 -7.28 -13.76 -2.47
C GLU A 116 -7.94 -13.76 -3.85
N GLY A 117 -7.49 -14.69 -4.68
CA GLY A 117 -7.99 -14.90 -6.02
C GLY A 117 -9.50 -14.96 -6.00
N LYS A 118 -10.10 -14.11 -6.82
CA LYS A 118 -11.51 -14.20 -7.20
C LYS A 118 -11.60 -14.75 -8.62
#